data_AF-A0A8H7J273-F1
#
_entry.id   AF-A0A8H7J273-F1
#
_cell.length_a   1.000
_cell.length_b   1.000
_cell.length_c   1.000
_cell.angle_alpha   90.00
_cell.angle_beta   90.00
_cell.angle_gamma   90.00
#
_symmetry.space_group_name_H-M   'P 1'
#
loop_
_entity.id
_entity.type
_entity.pdbx_description
1 polymer ?
#
loop_
_entity_poly.entity_id
_entity_poly.type
_entity_poly.pdbx_seq_one_letter_code
_entity_poly.pdbx_strand_id
1 'polypeptide(L)'
;MKLSATLSAALLASGVVAAPTPGLISSILGLLTNDLNQLLNSLGIKIQTNANQHGATVNYHSQCPFTINSVPVVNKTNSHDLSFPKPSGFVNWKTFKANGANLGGWLEKEQTHDPIWWSSVGGDGAPDEWTLCQNLGSKCGPILEERYASFLNTTTIDQMAAVGVNTLRIPTTYAAWVKVPGSALYHGNQQQYLKTISDYAINKYGMHIIIGLHSLPGGVNNLDIGEALMHDNWFYNSTNLDYSFRAVDGILSFIKNSGHMSSYTIAPINEASDNLSGFGTPAGLSANATNWINTYHYGVLKKIAKLDSRIPMMIQDCFQGASYWSPFYSATANIVFDSHVYYFAAAGAYSQYINPAVCGQAAYLAEETEFPVFVGESSVQTMFNNSFSSRKALFDTQRFAWNQFVAGGTFWTAVSYSTAKVDGEGTQREYWSYVDLIHQGVITLATNASYC
;
A
#
# COMPACT_ATOMS: atom_id res chain seq x y z
N MET A 1 10.83 37.13 5.19
CA MET A 1 11.66 37.35 6.40
C MET A 1 12.31 36.01 6.73
N LYS A 2 13.63 35.93 6.58
CA LYS A 2 14.41 34.68 6.66
C LYS A 2 14.47 34.20 8.11
N LEU A 3 14.20 32.91 8.36
CA LEU A 3 14.52 32.25 9.62
C LEU A 3 15.54 31.14 9.34
N SER A 4 16.71 31.35 9.92
CA SER A 4 17.91 30.52 9.89
C SER A 4 17.79 29.45 10.98
N ALA A 5 17.97 28.17 10.62
CA ALA A 5 18.21 27.09 11.56
C ALA A 5 19.67 26.65 11.44
N THR A 6 20.50 27.11 12.36
CA THR A 6 21.85 26.61 12.59
C THR A 6 21.77 25.37 13.48
N LEU A 7 21.98 24.18 12.90
CA LEU A 7 22.24 22.96 13.66
C LEU A 7 23.75 22.86 13.92
N SER A 8 24.16 22.98 15.18
CA SER A 8 25.55 22.79 15.59
C SER A 8 25.88 21.30 15.65
N ALA A 9 26.77 20.85 14.76
CA ALA A 9 27.39 19.53 14.82
C ALA A 9 28.43 19.49 15.96
N ALA A 10 28.22 18.62 16.95
CA ALA A 10 29.25 18.24 17.90
C ALA A 10 29.97 16.98 17.37
N LEU A 11 31.19 17.15 16.86
CA LEU A 11 32.14 16.08 16.60
C LEU A 11 32.62 15.48 17.92
N LEU A 12 32.51 14.15 18.06
CA LEU A 12 33.35 13.37 18.97
C LEU A 12 34.17 12.36 18.14
N ALA A 13 35.44 12.70 17.94
CA ALA A 13 36.52 11.75 17.67
C ALA A 13 36.76 10.91 18.95
N SER A 14 37.29 9.68 18.97
CA SER A 14 37.81 8.74 17.97
C SER A 14 38.02 7.43 18.72
N GLY A 15 37.36 6.34 18.31
CA GLY A 15 37.76 4.98 18.65
C GLY A 15 38.20 4.31 17.37
N VAL A 16 39.51 4.04 17.24
CA VAL A 16 40.08 3.38 16.06
C VAL A 16 39.55 1.95 16.01
N VAL A 17 38.52 1.71 15.19
CA VAL A 17 38.16 0.35 14.77
C VAL A 17 39.10 0.02 13.61
N ALA A 18 39.99 -0.94 13.82
CA ALA A 18 40.85 -1.46 12.77
C ALA A 18 39.98 -1.86 11.57
N ALA A 19 40.37 -1.44 10.35
CA ALA A 19 39.72 -1.87 9.14
C ALA A 19 39.68 -3.40 9.10
N PRO A 20 38.52 -4.04 8.89
CA PRO A 20 38.43 -5.49 8.85
C PRO A 20 39.34 -6.03 7.74
N THR A 21 40.07 -7.09 8.07
CA THR A 21 41.01 -7.74 7.15
C THR A 21 40.28 -8.19 5.87
N PRO A 22 40.88 -8.06 4.66
CA PRO A 22 40.22 -8.41 3.40
C PRO A 22 39.66 -9.85 3.34
N GLY A 23 40.25 -10.78 4.09
CA GLY A 23 39.79 -12.17 4.20
C GLY A 23 38.54 -12.37 5.09
N LEU A 24 38.22 -11.44 5.99
CA LEU A 24 36.97 -11.47 6.76
C LEU A 24 35.80 -10.97 5.91
N ILE A 25 36.02 -9.95 5.09
CA ILE A 25 34.99 -9.39 4.20
C ILE A 25 34.62 -10.40 3.11
N SER A 26 35.61 -11.08 2.50
CA SER A 26 35.35 -12.11 1.48
C SER A 26 34.65 -13.36 2.04
N SER A 27 34.93 -13.74 3.30
CA SER A 27 34.28 -14.88 3.95
C SER A 27 32.84 -14.56 4.37
N ILE A 28 32.56 -13.34 4.86
CA ILE A 28 31.20 -12.86 5.16
C ILE A 28 30.36 -12.73 3.87
N LEU A 29 30.92 -12.15 2.80
CA LEU A 29 30.26 -12.09 1.48
C LEU A 29 30.02 -13.49 0.89
N GLY A 30 30.97 -14.42 1.07
CA GLY A 30 30.83 -15.82 0.66
C GLY A 30 29.75 -16.59 1.43
N LEU A 31 29.60 -16.33 2.73
CA LEU A 31 28.53 -16.93 3.54
C LEU A 31 27.15 -16.37 3.17
N LEU A 32 27.02 -15.05 3.03
CA LEU A 32 25.77 -14.39 2.64
C LEU A 32 25.26 -14.85 1.26
N THR A 33 26.18 -15.06 0.31
CA THR A 33 25.84 -15.57 -1.03
C THR A 33 25.46 -17.06 -1.02
N ASN A 34 26.07 -17.88 -0.17
CA ASN A 34 25.68 -19.29 0.00
C ASN A 34 24.29 -19.44 0.64
N ASP A 35 23.99 -18.66 1.68
CA ASP A 35 22.69 -18.69 2.35
C ASP A 35 21.56 -18.25 1.40
N LEU A 36 21.79 -17.19 0.62
CA LEU A 36 20.83 -16.74 -0.40
C LEU A 36 20.58 -17.83 -1.46
N ASN A 37 21.65 -18.43 -2.00
CA ASN A 37 21.50 -19.47 -3.02
C ASN A 37 20.76 -20.70 -2.45
N GLN A 38 21.04 -21.10 -1.21
CA GLN A 38 20.33 -22.20 -0.56
C GLN A 38 18.84 -21.89 -0.39
N LEU A 39 18.51 -20.68 0.09
CA LEU A 39 17.13 -20.22 0.23
C LEU A 39 16.38 -20.26 -1.10
N LEU A 40 16.94 -19.66 -2.15
CA LEU A 40 16.31 -19.59 -3.48
C LEU A 40 16.20 -20.97 -4.15
N ASN A 41 17.23 -21.81 -4.02
CA ASN A 41 17.21 -23.19 -4.53
C ASN A 41 16.11 -24.03 -3.87
N SER A 42 15.81 -23.81 -2.58
CA SER A 42 14.73 -24.51 -1.88
C SER A 42 13.34 -24.22 -2.47
N LEU A 43 13.18 -23.06 -3.14
CA LEU A 43 11.97 -22.65 -3.85
C LEU A 43 12.04 -22.92 -5.36
N GLY A 44 13.17 -23.46 -5.85
CA GLY A 44 13.41 -23.69 -7.28
C GLY A 44 13.48 -22.39 -8.10
N ILE A 45 13.93 -21.30 -7.48
CA ILE A 45 14.13 -20.00 -8.13
C ILE A 45 15.60 -19.57 -8.04
N LYS A 46 15.96 -18.53 -8.79
CA LYS A 46 17.29 -17.90 -8.75
C LYS A 46 17.12 -16.40 -8.59
N ILE A 47 18.20 -15.75 -8.15
CA ILE A 47 18.28 -14.29 -8.17
C ILE A 47 18.02 -13.80 -9.59
N GLN A 48 17.13 -12.82 -9.73
CA GLN A 48 16.85 -12.20 -11.01
C GLN A 48 17.98 -11.23 -11.37
N THR A 49 18.32 -11.15 -12.65
CA THR A 49 19.35 -10.26 -13.18
C THR A 49 18.89 -9.61 -14.48
N ASN A 50 17.58 -9.53 -14.66
CA ASN A 50 16.92 -9.18 -15.91
C ASN A 50 16.19 -7.84 -15.84
N ALA A 51 16.49 -6.98 -14.87
CA ALA A 51 15.86 -5.66 -14.74
C ALA A 51 15.86 -4.87 -16.06
N ASN A 52 16.86 -5.04 -16.93
CA ASN A 52 16.89 -4.45 -18.27
C ASN A 52 15.76 -4.90 -19.23
N GLN A 53 14.95 -5.90 -18.86
CA GLN A 53 13.75 -6.33 -19.58
C GLN A 53 12.50 -5.55 -19.17
N HIS A 54 12.60 -4.59 -18.25
CA HIS A 54 11.47 -3.77 -17.84
C HIS A 54 10.84 -3.04 -19.05
N GLY A 55 9.55 -2.75 -18.94
CA GLY A 55 8.83 -1.92 -19.92
C GLY A 55 9.10 -0.42 -19.73
N ALA A 56 8.22 0.41 -20.27
CA ALA A 56 8.32 1.86 -20.08
C ALA A 56 8.12 2.23 -18.60
N THR A 57 8.76 3.31 -18.14
CA THR A 57 8.48 3.94 -16.85
C THR A 57 7.53 5.12 -17.03
N VAL A 58 6.76 5.42 -15.99
CA VAL A 58 5.89 6.59 -15.99
C VAL A 58 6.59 7.79 -15.38
N ASN A 59 7.00 8.78 -16.18
CA ASN A 59 7.62 10.01 -15.68
C ASN A 59 6.60 10.92 -14.96
N TYR A 60 6.20 10.58 -13.74
CA TYR A 60 5.19 11.32 -12.96
C TYR A 60 5.65 12.73 -12.50
N HIS A 61 6.96 13.04 -12.51
CA HIS A 61 7.49 14.17 -11.72
C HIS A 61 8.14 15.32 -12.50
N SER A 62 8.27 15.25 -13.82
CA SER A 62 8.74 16.41 -14.60
C SER A 62 7.61 17.17 -15.27
N GLN A 63 6.53 16.48 -15.63
CA GLN A 63 5.26 16.97 -16.13
C GLN A 63 4.23 15.86 -15.83
N CYS A 64 2.94 16.17 -15.66
CA CYS A 64 1.91 15.15 -15.88
C CYS A 64 2.25 14.44 -17.21
N PRO A 65 2.33 13.10 -17.26
CA PRO A 65 2.74 12.39 -18.48
C PRO A 65 1.77 12.59 -19.64
N PHE A 66 0.61 13.19 -19.36
CA PHE A 66 -0.33 13.69 -20.33
C PHE A 66 -0.17 15.20 -20.47
N THR A 67 -0.07 15.67 -21.72
CA THR A 67 -0.62 16.99 -22.04
C THR A 67 -2.07 16.93 -21.59
N ILE A 68 -2.43 17.59 -20.48
CA ILE A 68 -3.82 17.92 -20.20
C ILE A 68 -4.16 18.89 -21.34
N ASN A 69 -4.58 18.34 -22.47
CA ASN A 69 -5.29 19.12 -23.46
C ASN A 69 -6.36 19.86 -22.67
N SER A 70 -6.48 21.17 -22.87
CA SER A 70 -7.58 21.96 -22.33
C SER A 70 -8.87 21.22 -22.68
N VAL A 71 -9.35 20.37 -21.78
CA VAL A 71 -10.68 19.82 -21.86
C VAL A 71 -11.54 21.04 -21.59
N PRO A 72 -12.45 21.43 -22.50
CA PRO A 72 -13.43 22.43 -22.17
C PRO A 72 -13.98 22.08 -20.80
N VAL A 73 -14.15 23.05 -19.90
CA VAL A 73 -14.83 22.77 -18.63
C VAL A 73 -16.22 22.27 -18.99
N VAL A 74 -16.37 20.96 -19.07
CA VAL A 74 -17.64 20.31 -19.29
C VAL A 74 -18.29 20.36 -17.92
N ASN A 75 -19.00 21.45 -17.65
CA ASN A 75 -19.91 21.57 -16.51
C ASN A 75 -21.17 20.69 -16.72
N LYS A 76 -20.97 19.49 -17.27
CA LYS A 76 -22.01 18.51 -17.54
C LYS A 76 -21.49 17.17 -17.06
N THR A 77 -22.10 16.68 -16.00
CA THR A 77 -21.87 15.31 -15.55
C THR A 77 -22.64 14.35 -16.47
N ASN A 78 -22.05 13.20 -16.76
CA ASN A 78 -22.70 12.16 -17.56
C ASN A 78 -23.41 11.18 -16.64
N SER A 79 -24.66 10.82 -16.98
CA SER A 79 -25.40 9.83 -16.21
C SER A 79 -24.90 8.43 -16.51
N HIS A 80 -24.76 7.60 -15.49
CA HIS A 80 -24.31 6.23 -15.63
C HIS A 80 -24.87 5.34 -14.50
N ASP A 81 -24.99 4.04 -14.78
CA ASP A 81 -25.38 3.03 -13.79
C ASP A 81 -24.14 2.20 -13.42
N LEU A 82 -23.57 2.46 -12.24
CA LEU A 82 -22.50 1.62 -11.70
C LEU A 82 -23.08 0.46 -10.90
N SER A 83 -22.57 -0.73 -11.18
CA SER A 83 -22.83 -1.91 -10.35
C SER A 83 -21.51 -2.50 -9.86
N PHE A 84 -21.51 -2.92 -8.59
CA PHE A 84 -20.36 -3.54 -7.94
C PHE A 84 -20.76 -4.96 -7.54
N PRO A 85 -20.79 -5.89 -8.51
CA PRO A 85 -21.21 -7.25 -8.22
C PRO A 85 -20.28 -7.88 -7.18
N LYS A 86 -20.86 -8.75 -6.35
CA LYS A 86 -20.11 -9.55 -5.40
C LYS A 86 -19.42 -10.69 -6.16
N PRO A 87 -18.17 -11.03 -5.83
CA PRO A 87 -17.49 -12.14 -6.48
C PRO A 87 -18.16 -13.48 -6.11
N SER A 88 -18.20 -14.40 -7.08
CA SER A 88 -18.64 -15.78 -6.88
C SER A 88 -17.44 -16.73 -7.07
N GLY A 89 -16.99 -17.38 -6.00
CA GLY A 89 -15.76 -18.18 -6.08
C GLY A 89 -14.52 -17.29 -6.16
N PHE A 90 -13.44 -17.79 -6.78
CA PHE A 90 -12.18 -17.06 -6.88
C PHE A 90 -12.34 -15.84 -7.79
N VAL A 91 -11.83 -14.69 -7.35
CA VAL A 91 -11.82 -13.46 -8.15
C VAL A 91 -10.96 -13.62 -9.40
N ASN A 92 -11.51 -13.23 -10.54
CA ASN A 92 -10.75 -12.92 -11.74
C ASN A 92 -10.63 -11.40 -11.86
N TRP A 93 -9.45 -10.85 -11.57
CA TRP A 93 -9.21 -9.41 -11.60
C TRP A 93 -9.37 -8.77 -12.99
N LYS A 94 -9.38 -9.56 -14.08
CA LYS A 94 -9.67 -9.05 -15.43
C LYS A 94 -11.14 -8.64 -15.61
N THR A 95 -12.05 -9.20 -14.82
CA THR A 95 -13.50 -8.93 -14.96
C THR A 95 -14.14 -8.41 -13.68
N PHE A 96 -13.52 -8.66 -12.53
CA PHE A 96 -13.97 -8.14 -11.25
C PHE A 96 -13.79 -6.62 -11.18
N LYS A 97 -14.78 -5.93 -10.60
CA LYS A 97 -14.76 -4.48 -10.41
C LYS A 97 -14.89 -4.16 -8.93
N ALA A 98 -13.77 -3.73 -8.35
CA ALA A 98 -13.68 -3.38 -6.94
C ALA A 98 -14.18 -1.95 -6.67
N ASN A 99 -15.02 -1.81 -5.66
CA ASN A 99 -15.29 -0.55 -4.98
C ASN A 99 -14.94 -0.78 -3.52
N GLY A 100 -13.87 -0.16 -3.05
CA GLY A 100 -13.34 -0.50 -1.76
C GLY A 100 -12.82 0.66 -0.95
N ALA A 101 -12.40 0.30 0.26
CA ALA A 101 -11.64 1.14 1.16
C ALA A 101 -10.50 0.33 1.80
N ASN A 102 -9.43 1.02 2.16
CA ASN A 102 -8.37 0.48 2.99
C ASN A 102 -8.80 0.49 4.45
N LEU A 103 -8.36 -0.51 5.21
CA LEU A 103 -8.41 -0.51 6.68
C LEU A 103 -7.06 -0.09 7.26
N GLY A 104 -6.50 1.01 6.74
CA GLY A 104 -5.21 1.55 7.14
C GLY A 104 -5.22 2.18 8.53
N GLY A 105 -4.06 2.25 9.17
CA GLY A 105 -3.89 2.70 10.55
C GLY A 105 -4.48 1.75 11.60
N TRP A 106 -4.82 0.52 11.22
CA TRP A 106 -5.38 -0.51 12.11
C TRP A 106 -4.36 -1.55 12.59
N LEU A 107 -3.95 -2.48 11.72
CA LEU A 107 -2.98 -3.55 12.02
C LEU A 107 -1.54 -3.18 11.63
N GLU A 108 -1.38 -2.02 11.03
CA GLU A 108 -0.18 -1.18 11.00
C GLU A 108 -0.58 0.20 11.53
N LYS A 109 0.35 0.93 12.14
CA LYS A 109 0.08 2.21 12.79
C LYS A 109 0.87 3.34 12.15
N GLU A 110 0.15 4.28 11.56
CA GLU A 110 0.66 5.58 11.16
C GLU A 110 0.23 6.69 12.12
N GLN A 111 1.18 7.53 12.54
CA GLN A 111 0.89 8.70 13.38
C GLN A 111 -0.01 9.70 12.66
N THR A 112 0.18 9.87 11.35
CA THR A 112 -0.55 10.81 10.50
C THR A 112 -2.07 10.60 10.56
N HIS A 113 -2.53 9.37 10.67
CA HIS A 113 -3.95 9.01 10.64
C HIS A 113 -4.65 9.02 12.01
N ASP A 114 -3.92 8.97 13.12
CA ASP A 114 -4.50 9.22 14.45
C ASP A 114 -3.47 9.82 15.42
N PRO A 115 -3.11 11.10 15.22
CA PRO A 115 -2.11 11.76 16.07
C PRO A 115 -2.61 11.95 17.51
N ILE A 116 -3.93 11.95 17.74
CA ILE A 116 -4.53 12.09 19.06
C ILE A 116 -4.29 10.83 19.89
N TRP A 117 -4.61 9.66 19.34
CA TRP A 117 -4.30 8.39 20.01
C TRP A 117 -2.80 8.22 20.18
N TRP A 118 -2.01 8.55 19.16
CA TRP A 118 -0.56 8.46 19.20
C TRP A 118 0.02 9.26 20.37
N SER A 119 -0.41 10.50 20.55
CA SER A 119 -0.01 11.35 21.69
C SER A 119 -0.51 10.79 23.03
N SER A 120 -1.75 10.29 23.07
CA SER A 120 -2.36 9.75 24.31
C SER A 120 -1.60 8.56 24.92
N VAL A 121 -0.87 7.81 24.09
CA VAL A 121 -0.04 6.68 24.52
C VAL A 121 1.43 7.07 24.74
N GLY A 122 1.77 8.36 24.67
CA GLY A 122 3.14 8.86 24.83
C GLY A 122 4.00 8.75 23.58
N GLY A 123 3.39 8.71 22.40
CA GLY A 123 4.07 8.57 21.11
C GLY A 123 4.64 9.86 20.52
N ASP A 124 4.53 11.02 21.17
CA ASP A 124 4.92 12.31 20.58
C ASP A 124 6.37 12.37 20.04
N GLY A 125 7.28 11.59 20.65
CA GLY A 125 8.68 11.47 20.22
C GLY A 125 8.99 10.26 19.33
N ALA A 126 7.97 9.51 18.90
CA ALA A 126 8.12 8.34 18.03
C ALA A 126 7.67 8.68 16.60
N PRO A 127 8.57 8.63 15.60
CA PRO A 127 8.22 8.91 14.21
C PRO A 127 7.47 7.77 13.51
N ASP A 128 7.45 6.57 14.10
CA ASP A 128 6.92 5.34 13.50
C ASP A 128 6.48 4.32 14.57
N GLU A 129 5.76 3.27 14.16
CA GLU A 129 5.25 2.22 15.06
C GLU A 129 6.41 1.49 15.77
N TRP A 130 7.51 1.30 15.06
CA TRP A 130 8.72 0.69 15.58
C TRP A 130 9.23 1.44 16.82
N THR A 131 9.47 2.73 16.70
CA THR A 131 9.99 3.59 17.77
C THR A 131 8.94 3.75 18.87
N LEU A 132 7.65 3.81 18.51
CA LEU A 132 6.56 3.83 19.49
C LEU A 132 6.65 2.59 20.40
N CYS A 133 6.81 1.41 19.81
CA CYS A 133 6.90 0.18 20.57
C CYS A 133 8.20 0.04 21.35
N GLN A 134 9.33 0.56 20.83
CA GLN A 134 10.56 0.68 21.62
C GLN A 134 10.36 1.53 22.87
N ASN A 135 9.74 2.70 22.72
CA ASN A 135 9.49 3.64 23.81
C ASN A 135 8.52 3.08 24.87
N LEU A 136 7.46 2.39 24.42
CA LEU A 136 6.46 1.77 25.28
C LEU A 136 6.97 0.51 25.99
N GLY A 137 7.96 -0.18 25.41
CA GLY A 137 8.47 -1.45 25.91
C GLY A 137 7.35 -2.48 26.12
N SER A 138 7.28 -3.06 27.32
CA SER A 138 6.25 -4.07 27.66
C SER A 138 4.79 -3.58 27.52
N LYS A 139 4.54 -2.26 27.48
CA LYS A 139 3.20 -1.70 27.31
C LYS A 139 2.72 -1.69 25.86
N CYS A 140 3.62 -1.80 24.87
CA CYS A 140 3.28 -1.76 23.45
C CYS A 140 2.23 -2.82 23.10
N GLY A 141 2.44 -4.07 23.52
CA GLY A 141 1.50 -5.16 23.23
C GLY A 141 0.08 -4.90 23.75
N PRO A 142 -0.11 -4.70 25.07
CA PRO A 142 -1.44 -4.40 25.61
C PRO A 142 -2.14 -3.19 24.97
N ILE A 143 -1.41 -2.12 24.70
CA ILE A 143 -1.95 -0.90 24.05
C ILE A 143 -2.40 -1.19 22.61
N LEU A 144 -1.59 -1.92 21.85
CA LEU A 144 -1.93 -2.28 20.48
C LEU A 144 -3.09 -3.28 20.41
N GLU A 145 -3.14 -4.27 21.30
CA GLU A 145 -4.27 -5.21 21.40
C GLU A 145 -5.60 -4.47 21.68
N GLU A 146 -5.61 -3.53 22.63
CA GLU A 146 -6.77 -2.68 22.89
C GLU A 146 -7.16 -1.86 21.64
N ARG A 147 -6.16 -1.32 20.94
CA ARG A 147 -6.37 -0.53 19.73
C ARG A 147 -6.92 -1.39 18.58
N TYR A 148 -6.40 -2.59 18.38
CA TYR A 148 -6.87 -3.52 17.35
C TYR A 148 -8.32 -3.93 17.59
N ALA A 149 -8.72 -4.11 18.86
CA ALA A 149 -10.06 -4.47 19.24
C ALA A 149 -11.11 -3.35 19.06
N SER A 150 -10.69 -2.08 19.13
CA SER A 150 -11.60 -0.94 19.26
C SER A 150 -11.63 0.02 18.07
N PHE A 151 -10.54 0.15 17.31
CA PHE A 151 -10.42 1.18 16.27
C PHE A 151 -11.36 0.96 15.08
N LEU A 152 -11.38 -0.27 14.55
CA LEU A 152 -12.26 -0.69 13.48
C LEU A 152 -13.10 -1.86 13.99
N ASN A 153 -14.41 -1.81 13.74
CA ASN A 153 -15.34 -2.84 14.18
C ASN A 153 -16.37 -3.15 13.07
N THR A 154 -17.27 -4.08 13.35
CA THR A 154 -18.30 -4.51 12.39
C THR A 154 -19.26 -3.39 11.96
N THR A 155 -19.45 -2.35 12.78
CA THR A 155 -20.24 -1.17 12.41
C THR A 155 -19.56 -0.37 11.30
N THR A 156 -18.23 -0.27 11.32
CA THR A 156 -17.47 0.36 10.23
C THR A 156 -17.70 -0.39 8.91
N ILE A 157 -17.71 -1.73 8.97
CA ILE A 157 -17.99 -2.57 7.80
C ILE A 157 -19.43 -2.37 7.30
N ASP A 158 -20.40 -2.32 8.21
CA ASP A 158 -21.81 -2.08 7.87
C ASP A 158 -22.00 -0.72 7.16
N GLN A 159 -21.34 0.34 7.65
CA GLN A 159 -21.40 1.68 7.05
C GLN A 159 -20.83 1.70 5.63
N MET A 160 -19.67 1.09 5.41
CA MET A 160 -19.05 1.00 4.09
C MET A 160 -19.88 0.13 3.13
N ALA A 161 -20.41 -1.00 3.60
CA ALA A 161 -21.28 -1.86 2.81
C ALA A 161 -22.56 -1.12 2.35
N ALA A 162 -23.11 -0.23 3.19
CA ALA A 162 -24.32 0.54 2.88
C ALA A 162 -24.14 1.51 1.69
N VAL A 163 -22.90 1.87 1.36
CA VAL A 163 -22.56 2.69 0.19
C VAL A 163 -21.91 1.89 -0.94
N GLY A 164 -22.04 0.55 -0.90
CA GLY A 164 -21.69 -0.33 -2.00
C GLY A 164 -20.24 -0.83 -2.00
N VAL A 165 -19.51 -0.72 -0.87
CA VAL A 165 -18.17 -1.33 -0.76
C VAL A 165 -18.28 -2.85 -0.90
N ASN A 166 -17.48 -3.42 -1.81
CA ASN A 166 -17.39 -4.87 -2.06
C ASN A 166 -15.98 -5.43 -1.85
N THR A 167 -14.99 -4.57 -1.58
CA THR A 167 -13.58 -4.96 -1.43
C THR A 167 -12.95 -4.21 -0.26
N LEU A 168 -12.20 -4.93 0.59
CA LEU A 168 -11.40 -4.35 1.67
C LEU A 168 -9.93 -4.66 1.45
N ARG A 169 -9.07 -3.63 1.41
CA ARG A 169 -7.61 -3.79 1.47
C ARG A 169 -7.17 -3.60 2.91
N ILE A 170 -6.49 -4.58 3.48
CA ILE A 170 -6.13 -4.60 4.91
C ILE A 170 -4.61 -4.66 5.03
N PRO A 171 -3.96 -3.49 5.24
CA PRO A 171 -2.55 -3.41 5.56
C PRO A 171 -2.21 -4.12 6.87
N THR A 172 -1.10 -4.84 6.88
CA THR A 172 -0.56 -5.55 8.04
C THR A 172 0.96 -5.39 8.06
N THR A 173 1.54 -5.22 9.23
CA THR A 173 2.99 -5.36 9.37
C THR A 173 3.42 -6.82 9.22
N TYR A 174 4.69 -7.07 8.84
CA TYR A 174 5.21 -8.45 8.86
C TYR A 174 5.13 -9.10 10.25
N ALA A 175 5.13 -8.30 11.32
CA ALA A 175 5.06 -8.76 12.68
C ALA A 175 3.72 -9.42 13.02
N ALA A 176 2.65 -9.22 12.22
CA ALA A 176 1.43 -10.01 12.34
C ALA A 176 1.65 -11.49 11.95
N TRP A 177 2.67 -11.79 11.14
CA TRP A 177 2.82 -13.08 10.46
C TRP A 177 4.05 -13.86 10.89
N VAL A 178 5.11 -13.17 11.28
CA VAL A 178 6.37 -13.79 11.66
C VAL A 178 7.06 -13.00 12.76
N LYS A 179 7.62 -13.72 13.74
CA LYS A 179 8.46 -13.14 14.78
C LYS A 179 9.90 -13.04 14.28
N VAL A 180 10.38 -11.82 14.07
CA VAL A 180 11.76 -11.53 13.65
C VAL A 180 12.59 -11.12 14.86
N PRO A 181 13.73 -11.78 15.14
CA PRO A 181 14.64 -11.36 16.21
C PRO A 181 15.11 -9.93 16.01
N GLY A 182 15.01 -9.10 17.06
CA GLY A 182 15.42 -7.70 17.03
C GLY A 182 14.35 -6.73 16.49
N SER A 183 13.22 -7.23 15.96
CA SER A 183 12.10 -6.37 15.58
C SER A 183 11.47 -5.72 16.81
N ALA A 184 11.23 -4.41 16.75
CA ALA A 184 10.45 -3.70 17.77
C ALA A 184 8.94 -3.69 17.50
N LEU A 185 8.52 -4.07 16.28
CA LEU A 185 7.11 -4.21 15.95
C LEU A 185 6.48 -5.33 16.78
N TYR A 186 5.25 -5.11 17.22
CA TYR A 186 4.57 -6.05 18.07
C TYR A 186 4.12 -7.31 17.31
N HIS A 187 4.45 -8.48 17.84
CA HIS A 187 3.93 -9.77 17.37
C HIS A 187 2.91 -10.32 18.37
N GLY A 188 1.63 -10.28 18.02
CA GLY A 188 0.50 -10.62 18.88
C GLY A 188 -0.68 -11.22 18.14
N ASN A 189 -1.89 -10.82 18.50
CA ASN A 189 -3.13 -11.41 17.98
C ASN A 189 -3.68 -10.71 16.73
N GLN A 190 -2.86 -9.97 15.96
CA GLN A 190 -3.32 -9.27 14.74
C GLN A 190 -4.14 -10.17 13.81
N GLN A 191 -3.73 -11.44 13.65
CA GLN A 191 -4.45 -12.41 12.82
C GLN A 191 -5.86 -12.72 13.34
N GLN A 192 -6.10 -12.69 14.66
CA GLN A 192 -7.43 -12.93 15.24
C GLN A 192 -8.38 -11.75 14.95
N TYR A 193 -7.90 -10.52 15.09
CA TYR A 193 -8.66 -9.32 14.74
C TYR A 193 -8.95 -9.27 13.23
N LEU A 194 -7.94 -9.55 12.40
CA LEU A 194 -8.10 -9.70 10.94
C LEU A 194 -9.17 -10.74 10.61
N LYS A 195 -9.14 -11.91 11.25
CA LYS A 195 -10.14 -12.96 11.03
C LYS A 195 -11.55 -12.47 11.37
N THR A 196 -11.71 -11.83 12.53
CA THR A 196 -13.02 -11.35 13.00
C THR A 196 -13.66 -10.40 11.99
N ILE A 197 -12.90 -9.42 11.49
CA ILE A 197 -13.41 -8.44 10.52
C ILE A 197 -13.59 -9.04 9.13
N SER A 198 -12.62 -9.82 8.64
CA SER A 198 -12.71 -10.43 7.30
C SER A 198 -13.83 -11.47 7.22
N ASP A 199 -13.99 -12.35 8.21
CA ASP A 199 -15.11 -13.30 8.28
C ASP A 199 -16.45 -12.56 8.24
N TYR A 200 -16.60 -11.47 9.00
CA TYR A 200 -17.84 -10.70 9.03
C TYR A 200 -18.13 -10.07 7.68
N ALA A 201 -17.14 -9.41 7.07
CA ALA A 201 -17.24 -8.79 5.76
C ALA A 201 -17.59 -9.81 4.66
N ILE A 202 -16.94 -10.98 4.66
CA ILE A 202 -17.18 -12.07 3.71
C ILE A 202 -18.57 -12.67 3.92
N ASN A 203 -18.91 -13.08 5.14
CA ASN A 203 -20.15 -13.82 5.39
C ASN A 203 -21.40 -12.94 5.24
N LYS A 204 -21.36 -11.70 5.73
CA LYS A 204 -22.53 -10.81 5.68
C LYS A 204 -22.67 -10.13 4.32
N TYR A 205 -21.56 -9.72 3.72
CA TYR A 205 -21.59 -8.86 2.53
C TYR A 205 -21.01 -9.49 1.28
N GLY A 206 -20.31 -10.63 1.37
CA GLY A 206 -19.63 -11.22 0.23
C GLY A 206 -18.45 -10.38 -0.24
N MET A 207 -17.82 -9.62 0.66
CA MET A 207 -16.68 -8.76 0.30
C MET A 207 -15.45 -9.60 -0.06
N HIS A 208 -14.64 -9.07 -0.98
CA HIS A 208 -13.30 -9.57 -1.27
C HIS A 208 -12.26 -8.89 -0.38
N ILE A 209 -11.25 -9.64 0.07
CA ILE A 209 -10.23 -9.16 1.00
C ILE A 209 -8.85 -9.20 0.35
N ILE A 210 -8.14 -8.06 0.35
CA ILE A 210 -6.74 -8.00 -0.02
C ILE A 210 -5.94 -7.93 1.29
N ILE A 211 -5.12 -8.95 1.56
CA ILE A 211 -4.18 -8.93 2.68
C ILE A 211 -2.90 -8.26 2.20
N GLY A 212 -2.63 -7.05 2.69
CA GLY A 212 -1.43 -6.27 2.38
C GLY A 212 -0.32 -6.54 3.38
N LEU A 213 0.79 -7.10 2.93
CA LEU A 213 2.02 -7.17 3.70
C LEU A 213 2.76 -5.84 3.49
N HIS A 214 2.40 -4.88 4.33
CA HIS A 214 2.68 -3.45 4.13
C HIS A 214 4.13 -3.10 4.51
N SER A 215 4.70 -3.80 5.50
CA SER A 215 6.12 -3.77 5.83
C SER A 215 6.77 -5.13 5.63
N LEU A 216 8.07 -5.13 5.31
CA LEU A 216 8.91 -6.33 5.31
C LEU A 216 10.10 -6.16 6.26
N PRO A 217 10.65 -7.27 6.81
CA PRO A 217 11.79 -7.22 7.70
C PRO A 217 12.97 -6.47 7.09
N GLY A 218 13.52 -5.50 7.82
CA GLY A 218 14.60 -4.64 7.36
C GLY A 218 14.17 -3.34 6.68
N GLY A 219 12.88 -3.17 6.35
CA GLY A 219 12.36 -1.94 5.75
C GLY A 219 12.52 -1.88 4.24
N VAL A 220 11.45 -1.49 3.54
CA VAL A 220 11.38 -1.52 2.06
C VAL A 220 11.44 -0.14 1.41
N ASN A 221 11.34 0.95 2.16
CA ASN A 221 11.19 2.29 1.59
C ASN A 221 11.69 3.46 2.44
N ASN A 222 12.42 3.21 3.53
CA ASN A 222 12.88 4.23 4.48
C ASN A 222 11.77 5.04 5.19
N LEU A 223 10.50 4.67 5.04
CA LEU A 223 9.36 5.33 5.69
C LEU A 223 8.87 4.52 6.90
N ASP A 224 8.04 5.16 7.71
CA ASP A 224 7.32 4.55 8.84
C ASP A 224 6.53 3.31 8.42
N ILE A 225 5.90 3.34 7.24
CA ILE A 225 5.09 2.24 6.70
C ILE A 225 5.91 1.01 6.24
N GLY A 226 7.18 1.19 5.85
CA GLY A 226 8.00 0.12 5.29
C GLY A 226 8.60 -0.82 6.33
N GLU A 227 8.79 -0.32 7.55
CA GLU A 227 9.11 -1.03 8.80
C GLU A 227 9.33 0.02 9.91
N ALA A 228 10.20 0.98 9.61
CA ALA A 228 10.59 2.11 10.45
C ALA A 228 11.31 3.16 9.56
N LEU A 229 11.32 4.41 10.00
CA LEU A 229 11.99 5.50 9.33
C LEU A 229 13.49 5.19 9.17
N MET A 230 14.03 5.43 7.98
CA MET A 230 15.42 5.13 7.58
C MET A 230 15.83 3.64 7.59
N HIS A 231 14.86 2.71 7.62
CA HIS A 231 15.15 1.29 7.41
C HIS A 231 15.01 0.91 5.91
N ASP A 232 16.09 0.36 5.34
CA ASP A 232 16.18 -0.12 3.95
C ASP A 232 16.96 -1.44 3.78
N ASN A 233 17.25 -2.11 4.90
CA ASN A 233 18.04 -3.34 4.96
C ASN A 233 17.32 -4.57 4.38
N TRP A 234 16.08 -4.46 3.91
CA TRP A 234 15.41 -5.56 3.21
C TRP A 234 16.11 -5.92 1.91
N PHE A 235 16.61 -4.92 1.19
CA PHE A 235 17.27 -5.11 -0.10
C PHE A 235 18.59 -5.85 0.07
N TYR A 236 18.81 -6.85 -0.79
CA TYR A 236 20.05 -7.65 -0.87
C TYR A 236 20.41 -8.41 0.43
N ASN A 237 19.46 -8.62 1.32
CA ASN A 237 19.66 -9.32 2.59
C ASN A 237 18.89 -10.66 2.61
N SER A 238 19.63 -11.77 2.60
CA SER A 238 19.06 -13.13 2.57
C SER A 238 18.22 -13.48 3.80
N THR A 239 18.59 -12.96 4.98
CA THR A 239 17.86 -13.20 6.23
C THR A 239 16.51 -12.49 6.20
N ASN A 240 16.49 -11.23 5.79
CA ASN A 240 15.25 -10.46 5.65
C ASN A 240 14.34 -11.04 4.56
N LEU A 241 14.93 -11.53 3.47
CA LEU A 241 14.18 -12.24 2.42
C LEU A 241 13.56 -13.56 2.93
N ASP A 242 14.28 -14.36 3.73
CA ASP A 242 13.72 -15.56 4.36
C ASP A 242 12.55 -15.24 5.28
N TYR A 243 12.70 -14.23 6.16
CA TYR A 243 11.59 -13.80 7.02
C TYR A 243 10.40 -13.26 6.22
N SER A 244 10.64 -12.56 5.11
CA SER A 244 9.58 -12.12 4.18
C SER A 244 8.83 -13.31 3.59
N PHE A 245 9.54 -14.37 3.19
CA PHE A 245 8.94 -15.61 2.71
C PHE A 245 8.16 -16.36 3.80
N ARG A 246 8.61 -16.31 5.06
CA ARG A 246 7.90 -16.89 6.20
C ARG A 246 6.64 -16.09 6.57
N ALA A 247 6.67 -14.76 6.43
CA ALA A 247 5.47 -13.94 6.56
C ALA A 247 4.41 -14.32 5.53
N VAL A 248 4.82 -14.54 4.26
CA VAL A 248 3.95 -15.03 3.19
C VAL A 248 3.39 -16.43 3.51
N ASP A 249 4.20 -17.33 4.08
CA ASP A 249 3.70 -18.64 4.55
C ASP A 249 2.65 -18.49 5.66
N GLY A 250 2.78 -17.49 6.53
CA GLY A 250 1.78 -17.11 7.53
C GLY A 250 0.46 -16.67 6.90
N ILE A 251 0.52 -15.77 5.91
CA ILE A 251 -0.66 -15.31 5.15
C ILE A 251 -1.35 -16.49 4.44
N LEU A 252 -0.59 -17.34 3.75
CA LEU A 252 -1.12 -18.51 3.05
C LEU A 252 -1.76 -19.51 4.01
N SER A 253 -1.16 -19.69 5.19
CA SER A 253 -1.74 -20.53 6.25
C SER A 253 -3.05 -19.95 6.77
N PHE A 254 -3.13 -18.64 6.97
CA PHE A 254 -4.38 -17.96 7.33
C PHE A 254 -5.46 -18.14 6.27
N ILE A 255 -5.15 -17.88 4.99
CA ILE A 255 -6.09 -18.05 3.87
C ILE A 255 -6.57 -19.49 3.78
N LYS A 256 -5.68 -20.48 3.89
CA LYS A 256 -6.03 -21.91 3.88
C LYS A 256 -7.03 -22.27 4.98
N ASN A 257 -6.84 -21.71 6.18
CA ASN A 257 -7.65 -22.01 7.36
C ASN A 257 -8.85 -21.07 7.54
N SER A 258 -9.06 -20.10 6.64
CA SER A 258 -10.13 -19.12 6.74
C SER A 258 -11.54 -19.70 6.56
N GLY A 259 -11.67 -20.80 5.81
CA GLY A 259 -12.95 -21.29 5.28
C GLY A 259 -13.45 -20.52 4.06
N HIS A 260 -12.73 -19.48 3.63
CA HIS A 260 -13.12 -18.53 2.59
C HIS A 260 -11.98 -18.27 1.60
N MET A 261 -11.19 -19.29 1.26
CA MET A 261 -9.96 -19.17 0.44
C MET A 261 -10.15 -18.34 -0.85
N SER A 262 -11.31 -18.45 -1.49
CA SER A 262 -11.62 -17.74 -2.73
C SER A 262 -11.85 -16.24 -2.57
N SER A 263 -12.03 -15.75 -1.35
CA SER A 263 -12.31 -14.35 -1.01
C SER A 263 -11.05 -13.54 -0.72
N TYR A 264 -9.86 -14.08 -1.03
CA TYR A 264 -8.58 -13.43 -0.71
C TYR A 264 -7.70 -13.15 -1.93
N THR A 265 -6.98 -12.03 -1.88
CA THR A 265 -5.82 -11.69 -2.71
C THR A 265 -4.66 -11.31 -1.79
N ILE A 266 -3.43 -11.61 -2.20
CA ILE A 266 -2.22 -11.28 -1.43
C ILE A 266 -1.49 -10.14 -2.12
N ALA A 267 -1.26 -9.03 -1.43
CA ALA A 267 -0.33 -7.98 -1.84
C ALA A 267 0.94 -8.13 -0.98
N PRO A 268 2.03 -8.72 -1.50
CA PRO A 268 3.15 -9.18 -0.66
C PRO A 268 4.18 -8.10 -0.32
N ILE A 269 4.09 -6.93 -0.94
CA ILE A 269 4.96 -5.78 -0.68
C ILE A 269 4.21 -4.50 -1.03
N ASN A 270 4.52 -3.40 -0.32
CA ASN A 270 3.91 -2.10 -0.53
C ASN A 270 4.99 -1.03 -0.76
N GLU A 271 4.84 -0.26 -1.83
CA GLU A 271 5.61 0.97 -2.13
C GLU A 271 7.13 0.84 -1.91
N ALA A 272 7.74 -0.23 -2.41
CA ALA A 272 9.16 -0.46 -2.21
C ALA A 272 10.01 0.59 -2.95
N SER A 273 11.05 1.08 -2.28
CA SER A 273 11.96 2.09 -2.79
C SER A 273 13.33 1.97 -2.12
N ASP A 274 14.39 1.83 -2.90
CA ASP A 274 15.77 1.87 -2.40
C ASP A 274 16.39 3.27 -2.52
N ASN A 275 15.59 4.28 -2.86
CA ASN A 275 16.00 5.68 -2.95
C ASN A 275 14.92 6.63 -2.44
N LEU A 276 15.00 6.96 -1.15
CA LEU A 276 14.06 7.87 -0.47
C LEU A 276 13.87 9.22 -1.20
N SER A 277 14.93 9.78 -1.78
CA SER A 277 14.85 11.07 -2.48
C SER A 277 13.97 11.04 -3.74
N GLY A 278 13.78 9.86 -4.32
CA GLY A 278 12.94 9.60 -5.48
C GLY A 278 11.63 8.89 -5.15
N PHE A 279 11.28 8.73 -3.86
CA PHE A 279 10.05 8.06 -3.45
C PHE A 279 8.82 8.72 -4.08
N GLY A 280 7.82 7.92 -4.44
CA GLY A 280 6.64 8.39 -5.17
C GLY A 280 6.90 8.64 -6.67
N THR A 281 8.07 8.27 -7.18
CA THR A 281 8.51 8.50 -8.57
C THR A 281 9.29 7.28 -9.09
N PRO A 282 9.49 7.13 -10.41
CA PRO A 282 10.39 6.11 -10.95
C PRO A 282 11.84 6.22 -10.47
N ALA A 283 12.30 7.39 -10.03
CA ALA A 283 13.65 7.56 -9.49
C ALA A 283 13.84 6.89 -8.12
N GLY A 284 12.74 6.45 -7.48
CA GLY A 284 12.76 5.77 -6.18
C GLY A 284 13.23 4.33 -6.22
N LEU A 285 13.42 3.73 -7.40
CA LEU A 285 13.80 2.32 -7.53
C LEU A 285 14.96 2.12 -8.52
N SER A 286 16.04 1.51 -8.05
CA SER A 286 17.16 1.10 -8.91
C SER A 286 16.88 -0.20 -9.66
N ALA A 287 17.62 -0.45 -10.75
CA ALA A 287 17.56 -1.73 -11.47
C ALA A 287 17.94 -2.93 -10.59
N ASN A 288 18.83 -2.75 -9.61
CA ASN A 288 19.18 -3.81 -8.66
C ASN A 288 17.99 -4.11 -7.72
N ALA A 289 17.25 -3.08 -7.30
CA ALA A 289 16.07 -3.25 -6.47
C ALA A 289 14.95 -3.94 -7.26
N THR A 290 14.76 -3.58 -8.54
CA THR A 290 13.87 -4.30 -9.47
C THR A 290 14.19 -5.79 -9.54
N ASN A 291 15.47 -6.16 -9.68
CA ASN A 291 15.92 -7.55 -9.64
C ASN A 291 15.59 -8.25 -8.30
N TRP A 292 15.82 -7.57 -7.18
CA TRP A 292 15.53 -8.10 -5.85
C TRP A 292 14.03 -8.33 -5.63
N ILE A 293 13.21 -7.36 -5.99
CA ILE A 293 11.74 -7.43 -5.92
C ILE A 293 11.20 -8.55 -6.81
N ASN A 294 11.66 -8.66 -8.07
CA ASN A 294 11.23 -9.76 -8.93
C ASN A 294 11.64 -11.13 -8.35
N THR A 295 12.83 -11.24 -7.73
CA THR A 295 13.24 -12.47 -7.04
C THR A 295 12.26 -12.85 -5.93
N TYR A 296 11.87 -11.88 -5.11
CA TYR A 296 10.85 -12.06 -4.09
C TYR A 296 9.50 -12.46 -4.69
N HIS A 297 8.99 -11.72 -5.69
CA HIS A 297 7.71 -12.00 -6.35
C HIS A 297 7.65 -13.41 -6.95
N TYR A 298 8.71 -13.87 -7.62
CA TYR A 298 8.76 -15.24 -8.12
C TYR A 298 8.66 -16.28 -7.00
N GLY A 299 9.29 -16.04 -5.85
CA GLY A 299 9.15 -16.89 -4.67
C GLY A 299 7.73 -16.88 -4.11
N VAL A 300 7.08 -15.71 -4.04
CA VAL A 300 5.68 -15.59 -3.62
C VAL A 300 4.74 -16.34 -4.56
N LEU A 301 4.88 -16.17 -5.88
CA LEU A 301 4.10 -16.89 -6.89
C LEU A 301 4.26 -18.42 -6.75
N LYS A 302 5.48 -18.91 -6.49
CA LYS A 302 5.73 -20.34 -6.23
C LYS A 302 5.03 -20.83 -4.97
N LYS A 303 5.05 -20.05 -3.88
CA LYS A 303 4.37 -20.38 -2.63
C LYS A 303 2.85 -20.37 -2.78
N ILE A 304 2.30 -19.38 -3.48
CA ILE A 304 0.87 -19.33 -3.84
C ILE A 304 0.50 -20.58 -4.65
N ALA A 305 1.23 -20.89 -5.72
CA ALA A 305 0.94 -22.03 -6.57
C ALA A 305 1.03 -23.38 -5.84
N LYS A 306 1.84 -23.48 -4.78
CA LYS A 306 1.91 -24.66 -3.91
C LYS A 306 0.64 -24.84 -3.05
N LEU A 307 -0.03 -23.74 -2.69
CA LEU A 307 -1.33 -23.80 -2.02
C LEU A 307 -2.46 -23.95 -3.04
N ASP A 308 -2.66 -22.94 -3.88
CA ASP A 308 -3.67 -22.87 -4.94
C ASP A 308 -3.38 -21.69 -5.88
N SER A 309 -3.10 -21.95 -7.16
CA SER A 309 -2.77 -20.90 -8.15
C SER A 309 -3.95 -19.98 -8.51
N ARG A 310 -5.16 -20.29 -8.04
CA ARG A 310 -6.34 -19.43 -8.22
C ARG A 310 -6.36 -18.24 -7.25
N ILE A 311 -5.56 -18.26 -6.18
CA ILE A 311 -5.37 -17.10 -5.30
C ILE A 311 -4.56 -16.05 -6.08
N PRO A 312 -5.09 -14.83 -6.30
CA PRO A 312 -4.37 -13.80 -7.04
C PRO A 312 -3.24 -13.20 -6.20
N MET A 313 -2.14 -12.85 -6.88
CA MET A 313 -1.11 -11.98 -6.32
C MET A 313 -1.27 -10.55 -6.85
N MET A 314 -1.32 -9.59 -5.95
CA MET A 314 -1.38 -8.17 -6.27
C MET A 314 0.04 -7.59 -6.18
N ILE A 315 0.52 -6.96 -7.25
CA ILE A 315 1.88 -6.41 -7.35
C ILE A 315 1.80 -4.89 -7.32
N GLN A 316 2.26 -4.28 -6.24
CA GLN A 316 2.36 -2.83 -6.15
C GLN A 316 3.48 -2.32 -7.07
N ASP A 317 3.17 -1.30 -7.85
CA ASP A 317 3.99 -0.88 -9.00
C ASP A 317 5.26 -0.08 -8.64
N CYS A 318 5.50 0.19 -7.36
CA CYS A 318 6.63 0.96 -6.83
C CYS A 318 6.80 2.32 -7.55
N PHE A 319 5.69 2.92 -8.00
CA PHE A 319 5.65 4.17 -8.77
C PHE A 319 6.35 4.10 -10.14
N GLN A 320 6.68 2.91 -10.63
CA GLN A 320 7.21 2.68 -11.98
C GLN A 320 6.11 2.61 -13.05
N GLY A 321 4.89 2.21 -12.65
CA GLY A 321 3.76 1.90 -13.51
C GLY A 321 3.65 0.42 -13.88
N ALA A 322 2.46 -0.04 -14.26
CA ALA A 322 2.22 -1.44 -14.58
C ALA A 322 2.97 -1.89 -15.85
N SER A 323 3.16 -0.97 -16.79
CA SER A 323 3.90 -1.20 -18.04
C SER A 323 5.36 -1.59 -17.78
N TYR A 324 5.99 -1.03 -16.75
CA TYR A 324 7.36 -1.36 -16.33
C TYR A 324 7.51 -2.82 -15.92
N TRP A 325 6.56 -3.32 -15.12
CA TRP A 325 6.66 -4.65 -14.52
C TRP A 325 6.12 -5.77 -15.40
N SER A 326 5.13 -5.47 -16.25
CA SER A 326 4.42 -6.50 -17.02
C SER A 326 5.30 -7.43 -17.86
N PRO A 327 6.43 -7.00 -18.49
CA PRO A 327 7.25 -7.91 -19.29
C PRO A 327 7.95 -9.00 -18.48
N PHE A 328 8.06 -8.85 -17.15
CA PHE A 328 8.63 -9.86 -16.29
C PHE A 328 7.71 -11.07 -16.10
N TYR A 329 6.41 -10.95 -16.36
CA TYR A 329 5.44 -11.98 -16.02
C TYR A 329 4.78 -12.59 -17.26
N SER A 330 4.49 -13.88 -17.20
CA SER A 330 3.70 -14.54 -18.25
C SER A 330 2.27 -13.99 -18.26
N ALA A 331 1.69 -13.73 -19.44
CA ALA A 331 0.32 -13.22 -19.58
C ALA A 331 -0.78 -14.11 -18.94
N THR A 332 -0.44 -15.37 -18.60
CA THR A 332 -1.32 -16.31 -17.88
C THR A 332 -1.14 -16.30 -16.37
N ALA A 333 -0.18 -15.53 -15.84
CA ALA A 333 0.01 -15.35 -14.42
C ALA A 333 -1.25 -14.70 -13.82
N ASN A 334 -1.72 -15.27 -12.70
CA ASN A 334 -2.87 -14.74 -11.97
C ASN A 334 -2.44 -13.57 -11.08
N ILE A 335 -2.07 -12.46 -11.74
CA ILE A 335 -1.61 -11.23 -11.12
C ILE A 335 -2.51 -10.06 -11.46
N VAL A 336 -2.52 -9.08 -10.57
CA VAL A 336 -3.11 -7.75 -10.76
C VAL A 336 -2.09 -6.72 -10.33
N PHE A 337 -1.89 -5.64 -11.09
CA PHE A 337 -1.04 -4.54 -10.69
C PHE A 337 -1.80 -3.57 -9.79
N ASP A 338 -1.15 -3.12 -8.73
CA ASP A 338 -1.66 -2.15 -7.76
C ASP A 338 -0.93 -0.81 -7.96
N SER A 339 -1.68 0.18 -8.41
CA SER A 339 -1.21 1.56 -8.58
C SER A 339 -1.79 2.46 -7.50
N HIS A 340 -0.93 3.24 -6.85
CA HIS A 340 -1.34 4.22 -5.85
C HIS A 340 -1.42 5.60 -6.49
N VAL A 341 -2.61 6.21 -6.48
CA VAL A 341 -2.90 7.45 -7.19
C VAL A 341 -3.32 8.54 -6.21
N TYR A 342 -2.39 9.45 -5.95
CA TYR A 342 -2.57 10.56 -5.03
C TYR A 342 -2.34 11.92 -5.70
N TYR A 343 -3.16 12.90 -5.33
CA TYR A 343 -3.09 14.27 -5.88
C TYR A 343 -2.60 15.31 -4.87
N PHE A 344 -2.40 14.93 -3.60
CA PHE A 344 -1.98 15.86 -2.55
C PHE A 344 -0.52 16.33 -2.69
N ALA A 345 0.32 15.55 -3.38
CA ALA A 345 1.73 15.86 -3.64
C ALA A 345 2.02 16.17 -5.13
N ALA A 346 0.98 16.22 -5.96
CA ALA A 346 1.11 16.44 -7.40
C ALA A 346 1.13 17.94 -7.74
N ALA A 347 2.22 18.41 -8.34
CA ALA A 347 2.36 19.80 -8.75
C ALA A 347 1.21 20.22 -9.70
N GLY A 348 0.54 21.33 -9.37
CA GLY A 348 -0.58 21.85 -10.17
C GLY A 348 -1.91 21.12 -9.97
N ALA A 349 -2.04 20.24 -8.98
CA ALA A 349 -3.31 19.61 -8.63
C ALA A 349 -4.18 20.54 -7.78
N TYR A 350 -5.14 21.21 -8.42
CA TYR A 350 -6.14 22.06 -7.77
C TYR A 350 -7.51 21.37 -7.73
N SER A 351 -8.22 21.43 -6.60
CA SER A 351 -9.48 20.69 -6.44
C SER A 351 -10.56 21.02 -7.48
N GLN A 352 -10.59 22.24 -8.01
CA GLN A 352 -11.53 22.66 -9.05
C GLN A 352 -11.21 22.14 -10.47
N TYR A 353 -10.00 21.63 -10.70
CA TYR A 353 -9.51 21.21 -12.03
C TYR A 353 -9.08 19.74 -12.11
N ILE A 354 -9.21 18.99 -11.01
CA ILE A 354 -8.61 17.66 -10.93
C ILE A 354 -9.43 16.56 -11.62
N ASN A 355 -10.75 16.74 -11.76
CA ASN A 355 -11.63 15.69 -12.30
C ASN A 355 -11.25 15.19 -13.70
N PRO A 356 -10.92 16.05 -14.69
CA PRO A 356 -10.42 15.58 -15.98
C PRO A 356 -9.11 14.78 -15.89
N ALA A 357 -8.21 15.14 -14.96
CA ALA A 357 -6.96 14.42 -14.75
C ALA A 357 -7.20 13.02 -14.18
N VAL A 358 -8.23 12.83 -13.34
CA VAL A 358 -8.66 11.51 -12.86
C VAL A 358 -9.06 10.60 -14.03
N CYS A 359 -9.91 11.11 -14.93
CA CYS A 359 -10.35 10.34 -16.10
C CYS A 359 -9.16 9.97 -17.02
N GLY A 360 -8.26 10.93 -17.28
CA GLY A 360 -7.06 10.71 -18.08
C GLY A 360 -6.10 9.70 -17.45
N GLN A 361 -5.89 9.78 -16.13
CA GLN A 361 -5.07 8.82 -15.39
C GLN A 361 -5.66 7.41 -15.47
N ALA A 362 -6.97 7.25 -15.29
CA ALA A 362 -7.62 5.93 -15.35
C ALA A 362 -7.53 5.32 -16.76
N ALA A 363 -7.76 6.12 -17.80
CA ALA A 363 -7.60 5.67 -19.18
C ALA A 363 -6.15 5.25 -19.49
N TYR A 364 -5.18 6.01 -19.01
CA TYR A 364 -3.77 5.68 -19.15
C TYR A 364 -3.40 4.35 -18.47
N LEU A 365 -3.81 4.17 -17.20
CA LEU A 365 -3.57 2.93 -16.46
C LEU A 365 -4.14 1.71 -17.19
N ALA A 366 -5.27 1.86 -17.89
CA ALA A 366 -5.88 0.78 -18.67
C ALA A 366 -5.10 0.40 -19.94
N GLU A 367 -4.25 1.29 -20.45
CA GLU A 367 -3.44 1.08 -21.65
C GLU A 367 -2.01 0.61 -21.34
N GLU A 368 -1.59 0.64 -20.07
CA GLU A 368 -0.23 0.29 -19.67
C GLU A 368 0.12 -1.18 -19.96
N THR A 369 -0.85 -2.08 -19.82
CA THR A 369 -0.62 -3.52 -19.90
C THR A 369 -1.91 -4.30 -20.11
N GLU A 370 -1.78 -5.54 -20.57
CA GLU A 370 -2.87 -6.52 -20.69
C GLU A 370 -3.23 -7.20 -19.36
N PHE A 371 -2.41 -7.01 -18.32
CA PHE A 371 -2.76 -7.42 -16.97
C PHE A 371 -3.82 -6.48 -16.39
N PRO A 372 -4.70 -6.97 -15.49
CA PRO A 372 -5.59 -6.06 -14.80
C PRO A 372 -4.79 -5.10 -13.92
N VAL A 373 -5.15 -3.82 -13.95
CA VAL A 373 -4.66 -2.79 -13.05
C VAL A 373 -5.77 -2.46 -12.06
N PHE A 374 -5.42 -2.21 -10.81
CA PHE A 374 -6.31 -1.85 -9.71
C PHE A 374 -5.71 -0.64 -8.98
N VAL A 375 -6.53 0.35 -8.63
CA VAL A 375 -6.05 1.51 -7.86
C VAL A 375 -6.15 1.19 -6.38
N GLY A 376 -5.12 0.61 -5.77
CA GLY A 376 -5.18 0.15 -4.39
C GLY A 376 -5.16 1.26 -3.36
N GLU A 377 -4.72 2.45 -3.73
CA GLU A 377 -4.79 3.61 -2.85
C GLU A 377 -5.12 4.90 -3.62
N SER A 378 -6.10 5.64 -3.12
CA SER A 378 -6.40 7.01 -3.54
C SER A 378 -7.10 7.78 -2.42
N SER A 379 -7.08 9.11 -2.47
CA SER A 379 -7.87 9.97 -1.58
C SER A 379 -8.48 11.14 -2.35
N VAL A 380 -9.29 11.97 -1.68
CA VAL A 380 -9.88 13.18 -2.28
C VAL A 380 -9.09 14.45 -1.94
N GLN A 381 -7.94 14.34 -1.28
CA GLN A 381 -7.06 15.51 -1.06
C GLN A 381 -6.31 15.85 -2.35
N THR A 382 -6.32 17.13 -2.72
CA THR A 382 -5.46 17.72 -3.76
C THR A 382 -4.36 18.58 -3.15
N MET A 383 -3.35 18.93 -3.95
CA MET A 383 -2.24 19.76 -3.47
C MET A 383 -2.71 21.17 -3.07
N PHE A 384 -3.62 21.77 -3.85
CA PHE A 384 -4.06 23.14 -3.65
C PHE A 384 -5.59 23.30 -3.68
N ASN A 385 -6.06 24.37 -3.01
CA ASN A 385 -7.43 24.85 -2.98
C ASN A 385 -8.44 23.75 -2.65
N ASN A 386 -8.16 22.91 -1.66
CA ASN A 386 -9.11 21.91 -1.20
C ASN A 386 -10.40 22.62 -0.75
N SER A 387 -11.56 22.11 -1.18
CA SER A 387 -12.86 22.63 -0.76
C SER A 387 -13.78 21.49 -0.36
N PHE A 388 -14.62 21.70 0.64
CA PHE A 388 -15.61 20.71 1.04
C PHE A 388 -16.62 20.41 -0.07
N SER A 389 -16.89 21.40 -0.92
CA SER A 389 -17.84 21.30 -2.03
C SER A 389 -17.34 20.45 -3.20
N SER A 390 -16.02 20.35 -3.42
CA SER A 390 -15.45 19.59 -4.54
C SER A 390 -15.32 18.10 -4.27
N ARG A 391 -15.31 17.68 -2.99
CA ARG A 391 -15.07 16.28 -2.57
C ARG A 391 -16.03 15.28 -3.21
N LYS A 392 -17.32 15.62 -3.32
CA LYS A 392 -18.31 14.70 -3.90
C LYS A 392 -18.04 14.44 -5.37
N ALA A 393 -17.86 15.50 -6.14
CA ALA A 393 -17.55 15.39 -7.56
C ALA A 393 -16.25 14.60 -7.79
N LEU A 394 -15.23 14.85 -6.96
CA LEU A 394 -13.96 14.13 -7.05
C LEU A 394 -14.08 12.65 -6.70
N PHE A 395 -14.74 12.32 -5.61
CA PHE A 395 -14.98 10.93 -5.22
C PHE A 395 -15.80 10.18 -6.27
N ASP A 396 -16.88 10.78 -6.75
CA ASP A 396 -17.75 10.18 -7.75
C ASP A 396 -17.00 9.97 -9.08
N THR A 397 -16.16 10.93 -9.48
CA THR A 397 -15.31 10.82 -10.68
C THR A 397 -14.26 9.73 -10.54
N GLN A 398 -13.58 9.65 -9.39
CA GLN A 398 -12.63 8.57 -9.07
C GLN A 398 -13.33 7.21 -9.17
N ARG A 399 -14.41 7.02 -8.42
CA ARG A 399 -15.17 5.78 -8.39
C ARG A 399 -15.67 5.34 -9.78
N PHE A 400 -16.14 6.28 -10.59
CA PHE A 400 -16.50 5.99 -11.99
C PHE A 400 -15.27 5.60 -12.81
N ALA A 401 -14.23 6.42 -12.83
CA ALA A 401 -13.06 6.23 -13.69
C ALA A 401 -12.34 4.90 -13.36
N TRP A 402 -12.16 4.60 -12.08
CA TRP A 402 -11.54 3.34 -11.66
C TRP A 402 -12.38 2.13 -12.05
N ASN A 403 -13.72 2.21 -11.94
CA ASN A 403 -14.60 1.11 -12.34
C ASN A 403 -14.64 0.94 -13.87
N GLN A 404 -14.69 2.04 -14.61
CA GLN A 404 -14.85 2.02 -16.06
C GLN A 404 -13.59 1.54 -16.77
N PHE A 405 -12.43 2.10 -16.43
CA PHE A 405 -11.20 1.89 -17.18
C PHE A 405 -10.35 0.73 -16.64
N VAL A 406 -10.31 0.56 -15.31
CA VAL A 406 -9.44 -0.44 -14.66
C VAL A 406 -10.27 -1.40 -13.80
N ALA A 407 -9.65 -2.22 -12.95
CA ALA A 407 -10.35 -3.21 -12.12
C ALA A 407 -11.04 -2.63 -10.88
N GLY A 408 -11.24 -1.31 -10.83
CA GLY A 408 -11.75 -0.59 -9.66
C GLY A 408 -10.64 0.00 -8.79
N GLY A 409 -11.01 0.39 -7.56
CA GLY A 409 -10.07 0.97 -6.61
C GLY A 409 -10.51 0.93 -5.15
N THR A 410 -9.56 1.22 -4.26
CA THR A 410 -9.76 1.36 -2.81
C THR A 410 -9.31 2.72 -2.30
N PHE A 411 -10.21 3.41 -1.59
CA PHE A 411 -9.90 4.68 -0.96
C PHE A 411 -9.04 4.49 0.29
N TRP A 412 -8.02 5.32 0.48
CA TRP A 412 -7.24 5.44 1.72
C TRP A 412 -7.81 6.59 2.57
N THR A 413 -8.42 6.35 3.73
CA THR A 413 -8.66 5.07 4.45
C THR A 413 -10.07 5.07 5.07
N ALA A 414 -10.52 3.94 5.64
CA ALA A 414 -11.85 3.79 6.23
C ALA A 414 -12.12 4.82 7.36
N VAL A 415 -11.16 4.97 8.28
CA VAL A 415 -11.24 5.90 9.41
C VAL A 415 -9.93 6.63 9.56
N SER A 416 -9.99 7.96 9.66
CA SER A 416 -8.83 8.82 9.95
C SER A 416 -9.25 9.91 10.93
N TYR A 417 -8.40 10.17 11.92
CA TYR A 417 -8.50 11.27 12.87
C TYR A 417 -7.38 12.30 12.65
N SER A 418 -6.79 12.35 11.46
CA SER A 418 -5.72 13.29 11.13
C SER A 418 -6.13 14.74 11.38
N THR A 419 -5.26 15.49 12.06
CA THR A 419 -5.47 16.90 12.41
C THR A 419 -4.66 17.86 11.53
N ALA A 420 -3.85 17.33 10.59
CA ALA A 420 -3.00 18.15 9.74
C ALA A 420 -3.85 19.05 8.83
N LYS A 421 -3.47 20.33 8.73
CA LYS A 421 -4.13 21.27 7.82
C LYS A 421 -3.82 20.91 6.37
N VAL A 422 -4.83 21.07 5.52
CA VAL A 422 -4.67 21.03 4.06
C VAL A 422 -4.63 22.46 3.52
N ASP A 423 -4.08 22.64 2.32
CA ASP A 423 -4.25 23.90 1.59
C ASP A 423 -5.72 24.08 1.18
N GLY A 424 -6.39 25.11 1.69
CA GLY A 424 -7.83 25.33 1.52
C GLY A 424 -8.64 25.09 2.79
N GLU A 425 -9.78 24.40 2.67
CA GLU A 425 -10.75 24.20 3.74
C GLU A 425 -10.45 22.94 4.57
N GLY A 426 -10.49 23.05 5.91
CA GLY A 426 -10.47 21.89 6.81
C GLY A 426 -9.08 21.33 7.17
N THR A 427 -9.06 20.02 7.40
CA THR A 427 -7.92 19.18 7.78
C THR A 427 -7.95 17.88 6.98
N GLN A 428 -6.88 17.09 7.04
CA GLN A 428 -6.82 15.79 6.35
C GLN A 428 -7.96 14.85 6.74
N ARG A 429 -8.50 14.88 7.97
CA ARG A 429 -9.67 14.06 8.33
C ARG A 429 -10.82 14.20 7.34
N GLU A 430 -11.11 15.43 6.88
CA GLU A 430 -12.21 15.70 5.94
C GLU A 430 -11.96 15.20 4.51
N TYR A 431 -10.76 14.70 4.19
CA TYR A 431 -10.37 14.23 2.85
C TYR A 431 -9.83 12.79 2.82
N TRP A 432 -9.60 12.18 3.98
CA TRP A 432 -8.97 10.85 4.12
C TRP A 432 -9.78 9.87 4.99
N SER A 433 -10.89 10.29 5.58
CA SER A 433 -11.77 9.42 6.39
C SER A 433 -13.03 9.05 5.59
N TYR A 434 -13.08 7.82 5.07
CA TYR A 434 -14.22 7.33 4.28
C TYR A 434 -15.53 7.39 5.07
N VAL A 435 -15.50 7.00 6.34
CA VAL A 435 -16.68 7.03 7.23
C VAL A 435 -17.18 8.45 7.46
N ASP A 436 -16.30 9.42 7.72
CA ASP A 436 -16.73 10.81 7.88
C ASP A 436 -17.32 11.36 6.57
N LEU A 437 -16.77 10.97 5.41
CA LEU A 437 -17.32 11.34 4.10
C LEU A 437 -18.71 10.73 3.84
N ILE A 438 -19.00 9.53 4.35
CA ILE A 438 -20.36 8.96 4.35
C ILE A 438 -21.28 9.84 5.20
N HIS A 439 -20.88 10.13 6.45
CA HIS A 439 -21.71 10.91 7.38
C HIS A 439 -22.00 12.33 6.87
N GLN A 440 -21.09 12.89 6.08
CA GLN A 440 -21.23 14.20 5.45
C GLN A 440 -21.99 14.16 4.12
N GLY A 441 -22.49 13.00 3.68
CA GLY A 441 -23.25 12.86 2.43
C GLY A 441 -22.40 13.01 1.17
N VAL A 442 -21.08 12.95 1.29
CA VAL A 442 -20.16 13.00 0.14
C VAL A 442 -20.16 11.64 -0.57
N ILE A 443 -19.97 10.57 0.20
CA ILE A 443 -20.00 9.19 -0.28
C ILE A 443 -21.41 8.63 -0.09
N THR A 444 -22.05 8.32 -1.21
CA THR A 444 -23.40 7.77 -1.28
C THR A 444 -23.41 6.47 -2.07
N LEU A 445 -24.40 5.61 -1.86
CA LEU A 445 -24.57 4.38 -2.64
C LEU A 445 -24.65 4.67 -4.15
N ALA A 446 -25.40 5.71 -4.52
CA ALA A 446 -25.53 6.17 -5.89
C ALA A 446 -24.32 6.99 -6.33
N THR A 447 -23.71 6.59 -7.44
CA THR A 447 -22.84 7.41 -8.28
C THR A 447 -23.56 7.51 -9.62
N ASN A 448 -24.36 8.56 -9.79
CA ASN A 448 -25.23 8.66 -10.97
C ASN A 448 -24.75 9.75 -11.93
N ALA A 449 -23.67 10.46 -11.59
CA ALA A 449 -23.13 11.52 -12.41
C ALA A 449 -21.64 11.76 -12.12
N SER A 450 -20.78 11.66 -13.13
CA SER A 450 -19.34 11.96 -13.04
C SER A 450 -18.86 12.84 -14.21
N TYR A 451 -17.63 13.35 -14.10
CA TYR A 451 -17.01 14.24 -15.09
C TYR A 451 -16.43 13.51 -16.31
N CYS A 452 -16.14 12.22 -16.17
CA CYS A 452 -16.14 11.28 -17.28
C CYS A 452 -17.58 10.76 -17.35
#